data_AF-A0A504YSI0-F1
#
_entry.id   AF-A0A504YSI0-F1
#
_cell.length_a   1.000
_cell.length_b   1.000
_cell.length_c   1.000
_cell.angle_alpha   90.00
_cell.angle_beta   90.00
_cell.angle_gamma   90.00
#
_symmetry.space_group_name_H-M   'P 1'
#
loop_
_entity.id
_entity.type
_entity.pdbx_description
1 polymer ?
#
loop_
_entity_poly.entity_id
_entity_poly.type
_entity_poly.pdbx_seq_one_letter_code
_entity_poly.pdbx_strand_id
1 'polypeptide(L)'
;MSIKAGDFVLIRKELYFRSVKLNPDSVESIDGMKVCLKNAIGLPYGTVFAVNGTEIEPISFEETVNQPIQPSSDVSLTDEAVPLGGKDNRDIVDCTLNQKLDFEDIKMLQSSGSTAEDIVNELVKGNANFVKKTKFSQEKYLKKKRRRYFGLFSIERPCSRILCELYSKLRRDKCLGLRFDTLCHILTYANVHAGSTVLLAETCSGLILGSVLERLGPAEFGGSVIQFFHGSAPPRPEMNPVAAAAYETQVCDPVIF
;
A
#
# COMPACT_ATOMS: atom_id res chain seq x y z
N MET A 1 -12.52 6.80 -11.85
CA MET A 1 -13.47 6.88 -10.71
C MET A 1 -12.75 7.52 -9.54
N SER A 2 -13.38 8.49 -8.88
CA SER A 2 -12.87 9.15 -7.67
C SER A 2 -13.32 8.44 -6.40
N ILE A 3 -12.59 8.67 -5.31
CA ILE A 3 -12.89 8.23 -3.94
C ILE A 3 -14.08 9.07 -3.42
N LYS A 4 -15.07 8.42 -2.81
CA LYS A 4 -16.24 9.08 -2.23
C LYS A 4 -16.37 8.81 -0.73
N ALA A 5 -17.06 9.71 -0.02
CA ALA A 5 -17.46 9.45 1.35
C ALA A 5 -18.36 8.21 1.42
N GLY A 6 -18.13 7.37 2.43
CA GLY A 6 -18.84 6.10 2.62
C GLY A 6 -18.30 4.93 1.81
N ASP A 7 -17.39 5.17 0.84
CA ASP A 7 -16.74 4.09 0.09
C ASP A 7 -15.93 3.20 1.05
N PHE A 8 -15.94 1.91 0.77
CA PHE A 8 -14.96 1.00 1.35
C PHE A 8 -13.68 1.05 0.53
N VAL A 9 -12.58 1.38 1.18
CA VAL A 9 -11.28 1.57 0.53
C VAL A 9 -10.21 0.70 1.18
N LEU A 10 -9.16 0.38 0.43
CA LEU A 10 -7.97 -0.29 0.93
C LEU A 10 -6.85 0.73 1.09
N ILE A 11 -6.42 0.95 2.33
CA ILE A 11 -5.20 1.69 2.62
C ILE A 11 -4.03 0.73 2.40
N ARG A 12 -3.05 1.13 1.58
CA ARG A 12 -1.84 0.34 1.28
C ARG A 12 -0.58 1.12 1.64
N LYS A 13 0.26 0.54 2.50
CA LYS A 13 1.59 1.07 2.85
C LYS A 13 2.60 -0.06 2.82
N GLU A 14 3.37 -0.19 1.74
CA GLU A 14 4.27 -1.33 1.50
C GLU A 14 3.56 -2.70 1.63
N LEU A 15 3.80 -3.40 2.75
CA LEU A 15 3.16 -4.65 3.12
C LEU A 15 1.99 -4.45 4.08
N TYR A 16 1.87 -3.30 4.73
CA TYR A 16 0.71 -2.97 5.56
C TYR A 16 -0.51 -2.70 4.68
N PHE A 17 -1.65 -3.21 5.13
CA PHE A 17 -2.94 -2.89 4.56
C PHE A 17 -4.02 -2.81 5.60
N ARG A 18 -5.05 -2.05 5.28
CA ARG A 18 -6.26 -1.98 6.08
C ARG A 18 -7.46 -1.66 5.22
N SER A 19 -8.53 -2.42 5.37
CA SER A 19 -9.84 -2.06 4.82
C SER A 19 -10.51 -1.08 5.78
N VAL A 20 -11.00 0.03 5.24
CA VAL A 20 -11.67 1.08 6.02
C VAL A 20 -12.88 1.58 5.25
N LYS A 21 -13.98 1.81 5.95
CA LYS A 21 -15.10 2.58 5.42
C LYS A 21 -14.78 4.06 5.60
N LEU A 22 -14.63 4.78 4.49
CA LEU A 22 -14.16 6.16 4.51
C LEU A 22 -15.22 7.08 5.11
N ASN A 23 -14.97 7.57 6.32
CA ASN A 23 -15.77 8.62 6.96
C ASN A 23 -14.95 9.92 6.97
N PRO A 24 -15.49 11.05 6.46
CA PRO A 24 -14.71 12.29 6.32
C PRO A 24 -14.08 12.78 7.62
N ASP A 25 -14.75 12.56 8.75
CA ASP A 25 -14.31 13.06 10.06
C ASP A 25 -13.64 11.97 10.93
N SER A 26 -13.45 10.75 10.41
CA SER A 26 -12.78 9.70 11.19
C SER A 26 -11.26 9.85 11.12
N VAL A 27 -10.65 9.66 12.28
CA VAL A 27 -9.20 9.56 12.41
C VAL A 27 -8.82 8.08 12.37
N GLU A 28 -8.07 7.68 11.35
CA GLU A 28 -7.58 6.33 11.19
C GLU A 28 -6.14 6.21 11.68
N SER A 29 -5.82 5.06 12.29
CA SER A 29 -4.43 4.71 12.61
C SER A 29 -3.81 3.92 11.45
N ILE A 30 -2.82 4.50 10.78
CA ILE A 30 -2.01 3.88 9.73
C ILE A 30 -0.59 3.72 10.27
N ASP A 31 -0.19 2.48 10.56
CA ASP A 31 1.16 2.17 11.04
C ASP A 31 1.58 3.02 12.27
N GLY A 32 0.65 3.19 13.21
CA GLY A 32 0.84 3.98 14.43
C GLY A 32 0.62 5.49 14.28
N MET A 33 0.49 6.01 13.06
CA MET A 33 0.20 7.43 12.78
C MET A 33 -1.31 7.65 12.73
N LYS A 34 -1.81 8.67 13.44
CA LYS A 34 -3.22 9.08 13.39
C LYS A 34 -3.44 10.05 12.24
N VAL A 35 -4.27 9.70 11.28
CA VAL A 35 -4.51 10.49 10.07
C VAL A 35 -6.00 10.69 9.79
N CYS A 36 -6.35 11.88 9.32
CA CYS A 36 -7.67 12.23 8.80
C CYS A 36 -7.67 12.04 7.28
N LEU A 37 -8.63 11.27 6.77
CA LEU A 37 -8.70 10.91 5.34
C LEU A 37 -9.59 11.84 4.50
N LYS A 38 -10.07 12.95 5.08
CA LYS A 38 -10.95 13.92 4.41
C LYS A 38 -10.41 14.39 3.06
N ASN A 39 -9.12 14.69 3.00
CA ASN A 39 -8.46 15.23 1.81
C ASN A 39 -8.31 14.21 0.67
N ALA A 40 -8.59 12.92 0.91
CA ALA A 40 -8.63 11.92 -0.15
C ALA A 40 -9.92 11.95 -0.97
N ILE A 41 -11.01 12.53 -0.44
CA ILE A 41 -12.31 12.53 -1.09
C ILE A 41 -12.25 13.37 -2.37
N GLY A 42 -12.78 12.83 -3.47
CA GLY A 42 -12.76 13.45 -4.79
C GLY A 42 -11.52 13.14 -5.62
N LEU A 43 -10.43 12.65 -5.00
CA LEU A 43 -9.22 12.23 -5.70
C LEU A 43 -9.38 10.82 -6.30
N PRO A 44 -8.60 10.46 -7.34
CA PRO A 44 -8.67 9.13 -7.93
C PRO A 44 -8.16 8.04 -6.98
N TYR A 45 -8.69 6.83 -7.13
CA TYR A 45 -8.09 5.65 -6.52
C TYR A 45 -6.67 5.44 -7.03
N GLY A 46 -5.77 4.99 -6.16
CA GLY A 46 -4.34 4.83 -6.43
C GLY A 46 -3.51 6.08 -6.14
N THR A 47 -4.13 7.21 -5.77
CA THR A 47 -3.39 8.38 -5.29
C THR A 47 -2.55 8.03 -4.07
N VAL A 48 -1.30 8.50 -4.07
CA VAL A 48 -0.34 8.37 -2.97
C VAL A 48 -0.39 9.64 -2.14
N PHE A 49 -0.34 9.48 -0.81
CA PHE A 49 -0.44 10.56 0.14
C PHE A 49 0.77 10.59 1.06
N ALA A 50 1.26 11.79 1.38
CA ALA A 50 2.15 12.07 2.50
C ALA A 50 1.31 12.30 3.75
N VAL A 51 1.85 11.90 4.89
CA VAL A 51 1.29 12.28 6.20
C VAL A 51 1.98 13.55 6.67
N ASN A 52 1.21 14.59 6.92
CA ASN A 52 1.67 15.84 7.50
C ASN A 52 0.93 16.10 8.82
N GLY A 53 1.54 15.69 9.94
CA GLY A 53 0.87 15.66 11.23
C GLY A 53 -0.35 14.73 11.22
N THR A 54 -1.55 15.29 11.34
CA THR A 54 -2.82 14.55 11.27
C THR A 54 -3.49 14.60 9.90
N GLU A 55 -3.01 15.46 9.00
CA GLU A 55 -3.58 15.63 7.67
C GLU A 55 -2.80 14.84 6.63
N ILE A 56 -3.40 14.72 5.44
CA ILE A 56 -2.81 14.01 4.32
C ILE A 56 -2.77 14.94 3.11
N GLU A 57 -1.67 14.87 2.37
CA GLU A 57 -1.44 15.68 1.18
C GLU A 57 -1.16 14.75 0.00
N PRO A 58 -1.84 14.91 -1.16
CA PRO A 58 -1.58 14.11 -2.33
C PRO A 58 -0.19 14.43 -2.88
N ILE A 59 0.56 13.39 -3.24
CA ILE A 59 1.89 13.52 -3.82
C ILE A 59 1.83 13.10 -5.28
N SER A 60 2.49 13.86 -6.14
CA SER A 60 2.66 13.47 -7.53
C SER A 60 3.54 12.23 -7.66
N PHE A 61 3.36 11.49 -8.75
CA PHE A 61 4.22 10.35 -9.07
C PHE A 61 5.70 10.76 -9.17
N GLU A 62 5.96 11.98 -9.65
CA GLU A 62 7.29 12.57 -9.79
C GLU A 62 7.96 12.82 -8.43
N GLU A 63 7.22 13.30 -7.44
CA GLU A 63 7.71 13.46 -6.07
C GLU A 63 7.93 12.11 -5.36
N THR A 64 7.17 11.08 -5.73
CA THR A 64 7.26 9.73 -5.18
C THR A 64 8.50 8.97 -5.68
N VAL A 65 8.94 9.21 -6.92
CA VAL A 65 9.98 8.42 -7.60
C VAL A 65 11.23 9.24 -7.96
N ASN A 66 11.08 10.54 -8.21
CA ASN A 66 12.02 11.33 -9.03
C ASN A 66 12.21 12.79 -8.58
N GLN A 67 12.22 13.10 -7.28
CA GLN A 67 12.91 14.32 -6.89
C GLN A 67 14.40 14.01 -6.68
N PRO A 68 15.31 14.40 -7.59
CA PRO A 68 16.70 14.55 -7.22
C PRO A 68 16.72 15.60 -6.11
N ILE A 69 17.03 15.18 -4.88
CA ILE A 69 17.40 16.14 -3.85
C ILE A 69 18.72 16.70 -4.31
N GLN A 70 18.69 17.87 -4.94
CA GLN A 70 19.84 18.73 -4.89
C GLN A 70 19.90 19.22 -3.45
N PRO A 71 20.97 18.92 -2.69
CA PRO A 71 21.12 19.53 -1.38
C PRO A 71 20.97 21.04 -1.55
N SER A 72 20.24 21.68 -0.62
CA SER A 72 20.03 23.12 -0.58
C SER A 72 21.31 23.88 -0.92
N SER A 73 21.17 24.94 -1.71
CA SER A 73 22.25 25.80 -2.27
C SER A 73 23.25 26.40 -1.28
N ASP A 74 23.07 26.18 0.03
CA ASP A 74 24.00 26.58 1.08
C ASP A 74 25.20 25.64 1.26
N VAL A 75 25.28 24.55 0.48
CA VAL A 75 26.54 23.80 0.34
C VAL A 75 27.34 24.46 -0.78
N SER A 76 28.11 25.49 -0.45
CA SER A 76 29.09 26.10 -1.35
C SER A 76 30.07 25.03 -1.85
N LEU A 77 29.83 24.51 -3.06
CA LEU A 77 30.73 23.62 -3.76
C LEU A 77 31.31 24.40 -4.94
N THR A 78 32.59 24.70 -4.81
CA THR A 78 33.43 25.39 -5.79
C THR A 78 33.26 24.84 -7.21
N ASP A 79 33.29 25.77 -8.16
CA ASP A 79 33.02 25.72 -9.61
C ASP A 79 33.83 24.74 -10.48
N GLU A 80 34.23 23.57 -9.96
CA GLU A 80 34.98 22.56 -10.72
C GLU A 80 34.09 21.33 -10.94
N ALA A 81 33.91 20.96 -12.20
CA ALA A 81 33.08 19.86 -12.70
C ALA A 81 33.54 18.48 -12.20
N VAL A 82 33.32 18.18 -10.92
CA VAL A 82 33.42 16.83 -10.36
C VAL A 82 32.07 16.14 -10.60
N PRO A 83 32.03 14.96 -11.26
CA PRO A 83 30.77 14.24 -11.42
C PRO A 83 30.15 14.02 -10.04
N LEU A 84 28.92 14.49 -9.83
CA LEU A 84 28.21 14.26 -8.56
C LEU A 84 28.09 12.74 -8.32
N GLY A 85 28.89 12.23 -7.38
CA GLY A 85 28.90 10.83 -6.94
C GLY A 85 30.21 10.11 -7.25
N GLY A 86 30.69 9.32 -6.28
CA GLY A 86 31.86 8.46 -6.47
C GLY A 86 31.66 7.42 -7.56
N LYS A 87 32.75 6.92 -8.16
CA LYS A 87 32.67 5.90 -9.23
C LYS A 87 32.47 4.49 -8.71
N ASP A 88 32.99 4.20 -7.52
CA ASP A 88 32.91 2.91 -6.87
C ASP A 88 32.92 3.07 -5.34
N ASN A 89 32.96 1.95 -4.62
CA ASN A 89 32.87 1.87 -3.17
C ASN A 89 34.19 1.47 -2.49
N ARG A 90 35.34 1.51 -3.18
CA ARG A 90 36.62 0.99 -2.65
C ARG A 90 37.07 1.71 -1.36
N ASP A 91 36.76 3.00 -1.26
CA ASP A 91 37.13 3.87 -0.12
C ASP A 91 35.97 4.05 0.89
N ILE A 92 34.90 3.27 0.76
CA ILE A 92 33.75 3.31 1.69
C ILE A 92 33.94 2.22 2.73
N VAL A 93 34.24 2.64 3.96
CA VAL A 93 34.34 1.75 5.13
C VAL A 93 33.02 1.75 5.90
N ASP A 94 32.52 0.56 6.24
CA ASP A 94 31.33 0.43 7.08
C ASP A 94 31.70 0.70 8.55
N CYS A 95 31.04 1.67 9.15
CA CYS A 95 31.31 2.15 10.51
C CYS A 95 30.02 2.78 11.07
N THR A 96 29.76 2.58 12.35
CA THR A 96 28.61 3.16 13.06
C THR A 96 28.67 4.69 13.10
N LEU A 97 29.86 5.28 13.07
CA LEU A 97 30.09 6.73 13.07
C LEU A 97 29.75 7.41 11.73
N ASN A 98 29.40 6.63 10.70
CA ASN A 98 29.07 7.17 9.38
C ASN A 98 27.77 7.99 9.36
N GLN A 99 26.88 7.78 10.33
CA GLN A 99 25.68 8.60 10.53
C GLN A 99 25.81 9.34 11.87
N LYS A 100 25.77 10.67 11.83
CA LYS A 100 25.91 11.53 13.02
C LYS A 100 24.65 11.56 13.88
N LEU A 101 23.47 11.49 13.26
CA LEU A 101 22.18 11.51 13.96
C LEU A 101 21.85 10.13 14.50
N ASP A 102 21.59 10.04 15.80
CA ASP A 102 21.11 8.80 16.43
C ASP A 102 19.57 8.68 16.38
N PHE A 103 19.02 7.67 17.07
CA PHE A 103 17.58 7.45 17.08
C PHE A 103 16.83 8.52 17.88
N GLU A 104 17.39 8.93 19.02
CA GLU A 104 16.86 9.98 19.90
C GLU A 104 16.81 11.32 19.18
N ASP A 105 17.86 11.70 18.44
CA ASP A 105 17.91 12.91 17.61
C ASP A 105 16.78 12.94 16.58
N ILE A 106 16.59 11.83 15.86
CA ILE A 106 15.52 11.71 14.85
C ILE A 106 14.15 11.83 15.51
N LYS A 107 13.96 11.24 16.69
CA LYS A 107 12.70 11.33 17.44
C LYS A 107 12.45 12.76 17.91
N MET A 108 13.50 13.48 18.33
CA MET A 108 13.40 14.89 18.67
C MET A 108 12.96 15.72 17.46
N LEU A 109 13.58 15.54 16.29
CA LEU A 109 13.17 16.20 15.04
C LEU A 109 11.71 15.94 14.68
N GLN A 110 11.24 14.70 14.84
CA GLN A 110 9.83 14.36 14.62
C GLN A 110 8.90 15.05 15.62
N SER A 111 9.28 15.12 16.90
CA SER A 111 8.49 15.79 17.94
C SER A 111 8.51 17.31 17.84
N SER A 112 9.56 17.92 17.28
CA SER A 112 9.66 19.36 17.06
C SER A 112 8.88 19.84 15.83
N GLY A 113 8.21 18.93 15.11
CA GLY A 113 7.42 19.25 13.92
C GLY A 113 8.26 19.48 12.66
N SER A 114 9.52 19.00 12.62
CA SER A 114 10.31 19.05 11.39
C SER A 114 9.64 18.23 10.29
N THR A 115 9.65 18.75 9.06
CA THR A 115 9.03 18.04 7.94
C THR A 115 9.80 16.77 7.62
N ALA A 116 9.15 15.82 6.94
CA ALA A 116 9.83 14.61 6.49
C ALA A 116 11.01 14.93 5.55
N GLU A 117 10.93 16.01 4.79
CA GLU A 117 12.00 16.48 3.92
C GLU A 117 13.20 17.01 4.71
N ASP A 118 12.96 17.83 5.75
CA ASP A 118 14.00 18.33 6.64
C ASP A 118 14.77 17.18 7.30
N ILE A 119 14.04 16.17 7.81
CA ILE A 119 14.65 14.98 8.42
C ILE A 119 15.54 14.25 7.41
N VAL A 120 15.08 14.08 6.16
CA VAL A 120 15.88 13.43 5.12
C VAL A 120 17.13 14.26 4.78
N ASN A 121 17.00 15.58 4.68
CA ASN A 121 18.11 16.48 4.40
C ASN A 121 19.16 16.45 5.51
N GLU A 122 18.76 16.48 6.78
CA GLU A 122 19.67 16.36 7.91
C GLU A 122 20.35 14.97 7.96
N LEU A 123 19.62 13.90 7.64
CA LEU A 123 20.22 12.56 7.52
C LEU A 123 21.24 12.44 6.38
N VAL A 124 21.07 13.20 5.30
CA VAL A 124 22.02 13.27 4.19
C VAL A 124 23.26 14.07 4.59
N LYS A 125 23.07 15.26 5.20
CA LYS A 125 24.16 16.09 5.73
C LYS A 125 24.98 15.36 6.79
N GLY A 126 24.32 14.58 7.64
CA GLY A 126 24.94 13.76 8.69
C GLY A 126 25.65 12.49 8.20
N ASN A 127 25.53 12.14 6.91
CA ASN A 127 26.11 10.92 6.35
C ASN A 127 27.49 11.16 5.73
N ALA A 128 28.54 10.73 6.43
CA ALA A 128 29.94 10.93 6.03
C ALA A 128 30.31 10.35 4.66
N ASN A 129 29.56 9.35 4.18
CA ASN A 129 29.85 8.64 2.93
C ASN A 129 28.89 8.99 1.80
N PHE A 130 27.92 9.91 1.99
CA PHE A 130 26.90 10.17 0.97
C PHE A 130 27.51 10.65 -0.35
N VAL A 131 28.44 11.60 -0.31
CA VAL A 131 29.11 12.13 -1.51
C VAL A 131 29.98 11.08 -2.20
N LYS A 132 30.63 10.20 -1.42
CA LYS A 132 31.47 9.10 -1.95
C LYS A 132 30.68 8.01 -2.65
N LYS A 133 29.37 7.91 -2.41
CA LYS A 133 28.51 6.91 -3.06
C LYS A 133 28.35 7.21 -4.55
N THR A 134 28.18 6.14 -5.32
CA THR A 134 27.73 6.24 -6.71
C THR A 134 26.36 6.91 -6.79
N LYS A 135 26.05 7.54 -7.92
CA LYS A 135 24.74 8.19 -8.16
C LYS A 135 23.57 7.25 -7.86
N PHE A 136 23.61 6.01 -8.37
CA PHE A 136 22.60 5.00 -8.07
C PHE A 136 22.52 4.66 -6.57
N SER A 137 23.65 4.67 -5.86
CA SER A 137 23.69 4.41 -4.42
C SER A 137 23.13 5.57 -3.60
N GLN A 138 23.33 6.82 -4.05
CA GLN A 138 22.72 8.01 -3.48
C GLN A 138 21.20 7.98 -3.68
N GLU A 139 20.74 7.77 -4.91
CA GLU A 139 19.31 7.64 -5.25
C GLU A 139 18.64 6.52 -4.44
N LYS A 140 19.27 5.35 -4.35
CA LYS A 140 18.80 4.23 -3.52
C LYS A 140 18.70 4.61 -2.04
N TYR A 141 19.68 5.36 -1.51
CA TYR A 141 19.65 5.85 -0.13
C TYR A 141 18.50 6.83 0.09
N LEU A 142 18.36 7.84 -0.77
CA LEU A 142 17.29 8.83 -0.69
C LEU A 142 15.90 8.17 -0.77
N LYS A 143 15.71 7.26 -1.73
CA LYS A 143 14.46 6.50 -1.87
C LYS A 143 14.13 5.72 -0.60
N LYS A 144 15.12 5.08 0.03
CA LYS A 144 14.93 4.36 1.30
C LYS A 144 14.54 5.32 2.43
N LYS A 145 15.14 6.51 2.50
CA LYS A 145 14.87 7.51 3.55
C LYS A 145 13.51 8.16 3.36
N ARG A 146 13.17 8.65 2.16
CA ARG A 146 11.83 9.17 1.85
C ARG A 146 10.74 8.19 2.23
N ARG A 147 10.86 6.94 1.78
CA ARG A 147 9.88 5.89 2.08
C ARG A 147 9.66 5.66 3.58
N ARG A 148 10.69 5.87 4.40
CA ARG A 148 10.61 5.72 5.86
C ARG A 148 9.95 6.93 6.55
N TYR A 149 10.31 8.15 6.14
CA TYR A 149 9.95 9.36 6.89
C TYR A 149 8.73 10.10 6.34
N PHE A 150 8.41 9.98 5.04
CA PHE A 150 7.25 10.67 4.44
C PHE A 150 5.91 10.01 4.79
N GLY A 151 5.93 8.86 5.47
CA GLY A 151 4.70 8.18 5.86
C GLY A 151 3.82 7.74 4.68
N LEU A 152 4.41 7.55 3.50
CA LEU A 152 3.69 7.36 2.24
C LEU A 152 2.72 6.16 2.27
N PHE A 153 1.49 6.38 1.85
CA PHE A 153 0.51 5.32 1.63
C PHE A 153 -0.39 5.66 0.43
N SER A 154 -1.00 4.65 -0.18
CA SER A 154 -2.01 4.83 -1.23
C SER A 154 -3.38 4.38 -0.76
N ILE A 155 -4.42 4.97 -1.35
CA ILE A 155 -5.81 4.55 -1.17
C ILE A 155 -6.25 3.84 -2.45
N GLU A 156 -6.42 2.53 -2.34
CA GLU A 156 -6.75 1.65 -3.44
C GLU A 156 -8.22 1.23 -3.39
N ARG A 157 -8.78 0.95 -4.57
CA ARG A 157 -10.09 0.31 -4.66
C ARG A 157 -9.94 -1.16 -4.23
N PRO A 158 -10.81 -1.69 -3.36
CA PRO A 158 -10.84 -3.13 -3.09
C PRO A 158 -11.08 -3.88 -4.40
N CYS A 159 -10.15 -4.76 -4.76
CA CYS A 159 -10.29 -5.66 -5.89
C CYS A 159 -9.54 -6.96 -5.64
N SER A 160 -9.97 -8.01 -6.33
CA SER A 160 -9.48 -9.38 -6.16
C SER A 160 -7.98 -9.50 -6.36
N ARG A 161 -7.41 -8.68 -7.27
CA ARG A 161 -5.96 -8.59 -7.47
C ARG A 161 -5.21 -8.17 -6.22
N ILE A 162 -5.57 -7.02 -5.67
CA ILE A 162 -4.89 -6.46 -4.50
C ILE A 162 -5.09 -7.38 -3.31
N LEU A 163 -6.31 -7.87 -3.10
CA LEU A 163 -6.64 -8.76 -1.99
C LEU A 163 -5.92 -10.11 -2.08
N CYS A 164 -5.79 -10.71 -3.26
CA CYS A 164 -5.07 -11.97 -3.42
C CYS A 164 -3.57 -11.80 -3.15
N GLU A 165 -2.93 -10.76 -3.70
CA GLU A 165 -1.52 -10.45 -3.40
C GLU A 165 -1.28 -10.28 -1.89
N LEU A 166 -2.29 -9.76 -1.20
CA LEU A 166 -2.25 -9.44 0.22
C LEU A 166 -2.35 -10.66 1.11
N TYR A 167 -3.34 -11.49 0.86
CA TYR A 167 -3.48 -12.78 1.52
C TYR A 167 -2.22 -13.62 1.28
N SER A 168 -1.73 -13.67 0.04
CA SER A 168 -0.52 -14.42 -0.32
C SER A 168 0.75 -13.92 0.39
N LYS A 169 0.81 -12.66 0.84
CA LYS A 169 1.96 -12.11 1.56
C LYS A 169 1.82 -12.19 3.08
N LEU A 170 0.65 -11.83 3.62
CA LEU A 170 0.45 -11.65 5.06
C LEU A 170 -0.42 -12.69 5.74
N ARG A 171 -1.21 -13.46 4.97
CA ARG A 171 -2.18 -14.44 5.47
C ARG A 171 -2.14 -15.71 4.63
N ARG A 172 -0.93 -16.23 4.35
CA ARG A 172 -0.75 -17.42 3.48
C ARG A 172 -1.52 -18.63 3.96
N ASP A 173 -1.61 -18.79 5.28
CA ASP A 173 -2.40 -19.82 5.95
C ASP A 173 -3.89 -19.72 5.63
N LYS A 174 -4.41 -18.52 5.39
CA LYS A 174 -5.82 -18.25 5.11
C LYS A 174 -6.23 -18.42 3.65
N CYS A 175 -5.26 -18.48 2.74
CA CYS A 175 -5.50 -18.65 1.30
C CYS A 175 -4.75 -19.84 0.71
N LEU A 176 -4.26 -20.77 1.52
CA LEU A 176 -3.50 -21.95 1.06
C LEU A 176 -2.26 -21.60 0.20
N GLY A 177 -1.68 -20.42 0.42
CA GLY A 177 -0.58 -19.90 -0.42
C GLY A 177 -0.99 -19.53 -1.85
N LEU A 178 -2.29 -19.43 -2.14
CA LEU A 178 -2.81 -19.05 -3.46
C LEU A 178 -2.19 -17.74 -3.93
N ARG A 179 -1.70 -17.74 -5.17
CA ARG A 179 -1.15 -16.56 -5.84
C ARG A 179 -2.17 -15.98 -6.80
N PHE A 180 -2.01 -14.70 -7.10
CA PHE A 180 -2.95 -13.99 -7.98
C PHE A 180 -3.01 -14.58 -9.39
N ASP A 181 -1.88 -15.00 -9.96
CA ASP A 181 -1.85 -15.66 -11.27
C ASP A 181 -2.68 -16.96 -11.28
N THR A 182 -2.57 -17.77 -10.23
CA THR A 182 -3.37 -18.99 -10.07
C THR A 182 -4.86 -18.68 -9.91
N LEU A 183 -5.22 -17.64 -9.14
CA LEU A 183 -6.60 -17.18 -9.02
C LEU A 183 -7.19 -16.76 -10.39
N CYS A 184 -6.42 -16.04 -11.20
CA CYS A 184 -6.83 -15.69 -12.56
C CYS A 184 -7.10 -16.93 -13.42
N HIS A 185 -6.24 -17.95 -13.34
CA HIS A 185 -6.46 -19.21 -14.04
C HIS A 185 -7.72 -19.93 -13.57
N ILE A 186 -7.97 -20.00 -12.26
CA ILE A 186 -9.20 -20.61 -11.71
C ILE A 186 -10.44 -19.93 -12.29
N LEU A 187 -10.52 -18.59 -12.21
CA LEU A 187 -11.68 -17.83 -12.68
C LEU A 187 -11.87 -17.94 -14.20
N THR A 188 -10.77 -17.97 -14.95
CA THR A 188 -10.79 -18.06 -16.42
C THR A 188 -11.18 -19.46 -16.88
N TYR A 189 -10.58 -20.51 -16.33
CA TYR A 189 -10.88 -21.89 -16.71
C TYR A 189 -12.28 -22.33 -16.26
N ALA A 190 -12.78 -21.80 -15.15
CA ALA A 190 -14.18 -21.99 -14.74
C ALA A 190 -15.17 -21.14 -15.56
N ASN A 191 -14.68 -20.29 -16.49
CA ASN A 191 -15.48 -19.38 -17.29
C ASN A 191 -16.43 -18.52 -16.45
N VAL A 192 -15.93 -17.91 -15.36
CA VAL A 192 -16.76 -17.05 -14.51
C VAL A 192 -17.01 -15.70 -15.21
N HIS A 193 -18.27 -15.41 -15.47
CA HIS A 193 -18.74 -14.19 -16.13
C HIS A 193 -20.13 -13.77 -15.63
N ALA A 194 -20.57 -12.57 -15.97
CA ALA A 194 -21.90 -12.08 -15.60
C ALA A 194 -23.02 -13.03 -16.04
N GLY A 195 -24.00 -13.25 -15.17
CA GLY A 195 -25.13 -14.16 -15.41
C GLY A 195 -24.85 -15.65 -15.19
N SER A 196 -23.63 -16.06 -14.81
CA SER A 196 -23.36 -17.47 -14.51
C SER A 196 -23.86 -17.88 -13.11
N THR A 197 -24.31 -19.12 -12.97
CA THR A 197 -24.53 -19.77 -11.67
C THR A 197 -23.31 -20.63 -11.34
N VAL A 198 -22.56 -20.24 -10.31
CA VAL A 198 -21.28 -20.86 -9.95
C VAL A 198 -21.46 -21.75 -8.73
N LEU A 199 -21.15 -23.05 -8.86
CA LEU A 199 -20.92 -23.90 -7.69
C LEU A 199 -19.52 -23.64 -7.14
N LEU A 200 -19.43 -23.29 -5.86
CA LEU A 200 -18.15 -22.97 -5.22
C LEU A 200 -17.99 -23.74 -3.91
N ALA A 201 -16.89 -24.48 -3.79
CA ALA A 201 -16.40 -24.99 -2.52
C ALA A 201 -15.00 -24.40 -2.29
N GLU A 202 -14.79 -23.70 -1.19
CA GLU A 202 -13.49 -23.12 -0.86
C GLU A 202 -13.19 -23.15 0.64
N THR A 203 -11.90 -23.07 0.96
CA THR A 203 -11.38 -22.86 2.32
C THR A 203 -10.41 -21.67 2.39
N CYS A 204 -10.46 -20.78 1.40
CA CYS A 204 -9.57 -19.62 1.27
C CYS A 204 -10.13 -18.34 1.92
N SER A 205 -10.87 -18.49 3.03
CA SER A 205 -11.42 -17.37 3.82
C SER A 205 -12.23 -16.35 3.00
N GLY A 206 -13.03 -16.82 2.04
CA GLY A 206 -13.87 -15.95 1.21
C GLY A 206 -13.12 -15.29 0.04
N LEU A 207 -11.83 -15.56 -0.15
CA LEU A 207 -11.03 -14.89 -1.19
C LEU A 207 -11.49 -15.29 -2.60
N ILE A 208 -11.73 -16.58 -2.84
CA ILE A 208 -12.18 -17.05 -4.16
C ILE A 208 -13.63 -16.61 -4.35
N LEU A 209 -14.49 -16.74 -3.34
CA LEU A 209 -15.86 -16.25 -3.39
C LEU A 209 -15.93 -14.77 -3.74
N GLY A 210 -15.14 -13.93 -3.07
CA GLY A 210 -15.11 -12.50 -3.36
C GLY A 210 -14.68 -12.21 -4.80
N SER A 211 -13.80 -13.04 -5.35
CA SER A 211 -13.34 -12.91 -6.73
C SER A 211 -14.36 -13.39 -7.76
N VAL A 212 -15.13 -14.42 -7.43
CA VAL A 212 -16.29 -14.87 -8.21
C VAL A 212 -17.34 -13.76 -8.25
N LEU A 213 -17.72 -13.22 -7.09
CA LEU A 213 -18.71 -12.13 -6.98
C LEU A 213 -18.26 -10.88 -7.75
N GLU A 214 -16.98 -10.50 -7.68
CA GLU A 214 -16.43 -9.41 -8.48
C GLU A 214 -16.59 -9.63 -9.99
N ARG A 215 -16.48 -10.88 -10.46
CA ARG A 215 -16.62 -11.26 -11.87
C ARG A 215 -18.06 -11.42 -12.33
N LEU A 216 -18.95 -11.86 -11.45
CA LEU A 216 -20.40 -11.91 -11.71
C LEU A 216 -20.96 -10.49 -11.90
N GLY A 217 -20.38 -9.51 -11.21
CA GLY A 217 -20.82 -8.12 -11.27
C GLY A 217 -22.15 -7.92 -10.54
N PRO A 218 -22.86 -6.81 -10.83
CA PRO A 218 -24.14 -6.47 -10.21
C PRO A 218 -25.17 -7.61 -10.28
N ALA A 219 -25.95 -7.77 -9.20
CA ALA A 219 -26.99 -8.78 -9.10
C ALA A 219 -28.04 -8.71 -10.22
N GLU A 220 -28.27 -7.52 -10.80
CA GLU A 220 -29.17 -7.29 -11.94
C GLU A 220 -28.81 -8.11 -13.18
N PHE A 221 -27.56 -8.57 -13.31
CA PHE A 221 -27.15 -9.45 -14.41
C PHE A 221 -27.54 -10.92 -14.19
N GLY A 222 -28.17 -11.26 -13.06
CA GLY A 222 -28.73 -12.60 -12.79
C GLY A 222 -27.71 -13.67 -12.41
N GLY A 223 -26.46 -13.30 -12.14
CA GLY A 223 -25.42 -14.23 -11.69
C GLY A 223 -25.58 -14.62 -10.23
N SER A 224 -25.33 -15.89 -9.90
CA SER A 224 -25.48 -16.42 -8.54
C SER A 224 -24.37 -17.41 -8.16
N VAL A 225 -24.20 -17.63 -6.85
CA VAL A 225 -23.24 -18.60 -6.31
C VAL A 225 -23.96 -19.58 -5.39
N ILE A 226 -23.75 -20.87 -5.62
CA ILE A 226 -24.14 -21.93 -4.69
C ILE A 226 -22.88 -22.30 -3.92
N GLN A 227 -22.80 -21.80 -2.68
CA GLN A 227 -21.64 -22.00 -1.83
C GLN A 227 -21.79 -23.29 -1.03
N PHE A 228 -20.84 -24.20 -1.22
CA PHE A 228 -20.68 -25.34 -0.33
C PHE A 228 -19.59 -25.06 0.69
N PHE A 229 -19.82 -25.49 1.93
CA PHE A 229 -18.86 -25.33 3.01
C PHE A 229 -18.89 -26.53 3.96
N HIS A 230 -17.79 -26.70 4.70
CA HIS A 230 -17.72 -27.64 5.81
C HIS A 230 -17.55 -26.87 7.13
N GLY A 231 -17.94 -27.49 8.24
CA GLY A 231 -17.86 -26.87 9.56
C GLY A 231 -19.12 -26.06 9.92
N SER A 232 -18.98 -25.10 10.82
CA SER A 232 -20.12 -24.39 11.42
C SER A 232 -20.61 -23.18 10.62
N ALA A 233 -19.78 -22.59 9.77
CA ALA A 233 -20.13 -21.41 8.99
C ALA A 233 -19.36 -21.33 7.66
N PRO A 234 -19.98 -20.80 6.60
CA PRO A 234 -19.31 -20.62 5.31
C PRO A 234 -18.25 -19.51 5.38
N PRO A 235 -17.14 -19.64 4.62
CA PRO A 235 -16.19 -18.55 4.45
C PRO A 235 -16.87 -17.31 3.82
N ARG A 236 -16.64 -16.14 4.41
CA ARG A 236 -17.16 -14.85 3.93
C ARG A 236 -16.03 -13.95 3.41
N PRO A 237 -16.27 -13.12 2.38
CA PRO A 237 -15.26 -12.23 1.81
C PRO A 237 -15.06 -10.96 2.67
N GLU A 238 -14.70 -11.12 3.95
CA GLU A 238 -14.66 -10.03 4.94
C GLU A 238 -13.75 -8.85 4.53
N MET A 239 -12.65 -9.15 3.83
CA MET A 239 -11.68 -8.15 3.37
C MET A 239 -12.10 -7.48 2.05
N ASN A 240 -13.18 -7.93 1.40
CA ASN A 240 -13.77 -7.32 0.21
C ASN A 240 -15.19 -6.83 0.54
N PRO A 241 -15.36 -5.59 1.05
CA PRO A 241 -16.69 -5.11 1.45
C PRO A 241 -17.69 -5.03 0.29
N VAL A 242 -17.20 -4.83 -0.95
CA VAL A 242 -18.05 -4.86 -2.15
C VAL A 242 -18.60 -6.27 -2.36
N ALA A 243 -17.74 -7.29 -2.28
CA ALA A 243 -18.20 -8.66 -2.36
C ALA A 243 -19.02 -9.09 -1.13
N ALA A 244 -18.74 -8.55 0.06
CA ALA A 244 -19.53 -8.81 1.26
C ALA A 244 -20.96 -8.25 1.12
N ALA A 245 -21.13 -7.09 0.49
CA ALA A 245 -22.45 -6.58 0.15
C ALA A 245 -23.15 -7.43 -0.91
N ALA A 246 -22.41 -7.88 -1.94
CA ALA A 246 -22.93 -8.77 -2.98
C ALA A 246 -23.37 -10.15 -2.41
N TYR A 247 -22.68 -10.63 -1.37
CA TYR A 247 -22.94 -11.92 -0.73
C TYR A 247 -24.43 -12.12 -0.42
N GLU A 248 -25.03 -11.16 0.27
CA GLU A 248 -26.42 -11.25 0.75
C GLU A 248 -27.46 -11.27 -0.39
N THR A 249 -27.06 -10.92 -1.62
CA THR A 249 -27.98 -10.83 -2.77
C THR A 249 -27.73 -11.89 -3.83
N GLN A 250 -26.51 -12.43 -3.94
CA GLN A 250 -26.09 -13.31 -5.03
C GLN A 250 -25.65 -14.70 -4.56
N VAL A 251 -25.43 -14.90 -3.26
CA VAL A 251 -25.10 -16.22 -2.71
C VAL A 251 -26.41 -16.86 -2.23
N CYS A 252 -26.77 -17.99 -2.84
CA CYS A 252 -27.90 -18.80 -2.40
C CYS A 252 -27.61 -19.43 -1.03
N ASP A 253 -28.66 -19.93 -0.35
CA ASP A 253 -28.54 -20.59 0.96
C ASP A 253 -27.34 -21.58 0.98
N PRO A 254 -26.30 -21.30 1.79
CA PRO A 254 -25.08 -22.10 1.79
C PRO A 254 -25.38 -23.56 2.15
N VAL A 255 -24.82 -24.48 1.37
CA VAL A 255 -25.05 -25.91 1.51
C VAL A 255 -23.91 -26.53 2.33
N ILE A 256 -24.27 -27.21 3.41
CA ILE A 256 -23.30 -27.96 4.23
C ILE A 256 -22.98 -29.29 3.53
N PHE A 257 -21.69 -29.60 3.40
CA PHE A 257 -21.21 -30.94 3.03
C PHE A 257 -21.25 -31.92 4.20
#